data_AF-A0A2R6APQ3-F1
#
_entry.id   AF-A0A2R6APQ3-F1
#
_cell.length_a   1.000
_cell.length_b   1.000
_cell.length_c   1.000
_cell.angle_alpha   90.00
_cell.angle_beta   90.00
_cell.angle_gamma   90.00
#
_symmetry.space_group_name_H-M   'P 1'
#
loop_
_entity.id
_entity.type
_entity.pdbx_description
1 polymer ?
#
loop_
_entity_poly.entity_id
_entity_poly.type
_entity_poly.pdbx_seq_one_letter_code
_entity_poly.pdbx_strand_id
1 'polypeptide(L)'
;MTTPPDTAKLAEAAVVNHLCQVGNPGYIKLDGEVDIALAGLGLAFEVKYGAKATLTRRVIGKLKKVYTLSKTTIDEGVIPIPLFLASLKVGAKEVELA
;
A
#
# COMPACT_ATOMS: atom_id res chain seq x y z
N MET A 1 -5.00 2.03 32.37
CA MET A 1 -5.12 2.78 31.10
C MET A 1 -4.69 1.87 29.96
N THR A 2 -5.43 1.82 28.86
CA THR A 2 -5.04 1.06 27.66
C THR A 2 -4.08 1.89 26.80
N THR A 3 -3.08 1.23 26.22
CA THR A 3 -2.14 1.87 25.29
C THR A 3 -2.89 2.26 24.01
N PRO A 4 -2.72 3.49 23.48
CA PRO A 4 -3.26 3.86 22.19
C PRO A 4 -2.77 2.92 21.08
N PRO A 5 -3.58 2.68 20.03
CA PRO A 5 -3.15 1.84 18.92
C PRO A 5 -1.95 2.45 18.19
N ASP A 6 -1.07 1.59 17.68
CA ASP A 6 0.03 1.99 16.82
C ASP A 6 -0.52 2.63 15.53
N THR A 7 -0.24 3.91 15.35
CA THR A 7 -0.73 4.68 14.20
C THR A 7 -0.21 4.16 12.85
N ALA A 8 0.97 3.54 12.81
CA ALA A 8 1.49 2.94 11.59
C ALA A 8 0.67 1.71 11.20
N LYS A 9 0.34 0.86 12.18
CA LYS A 9 -0.55 -0.30 11.96
C LYS A 9 -1.96 0.11 11.58
N LEU A 10 -2.48 1.20 12.17
CA LEU A 10 -3.78 1.74 11.77
C LEU A 10 -3.79 2.24 10.32
N ALA A 11 -2.69 2.85 9.86
CA ALA A 11 -2.58 3.31 8.48
C ALA A 11 -2.52 2.15 7.49
N GLU A 12 -1.76 1.10 7.81
CA GLU A 12 -1.73 -0.14 7.02
C GLU A 12 -3.12 -0.77 6.96
N ALA A 13 -3.79 -0.91 8.10
CA ALA A 13 -5.16 -1.44 8.16
C ALA A 13 -6.15 -0.62 7.33
N ALA A 14 -6.04 0.71 7.34
CA ALA A 14 -6.86 1.58 6.50
C ALA A 14 -6.61 1.34 5.01
N VAL A 15 -5.35 1.18 4.60
CA VAL A 15 -4.97 0.84 3.21
C VAL A 15 -5.54 -0.52 2.82
N VAL A 16 -5.35 -1.56 3.65
CA VAL A 16 -5.90 -2.91 3.41
C VAL A 16 -7.41 -2.85 3.21
N ASN A 17 -8.13 -2.15 4.09
CA ASN A 17 -9.59 -2.05 4.01
C ASN A 17 -10.07 -1.40 2.71
N HIS A 18 -9.38 -0.39 2.19
CA HIS A 18 -9.72 0.20 0.89
C HIS A 18 -9.36 -0.76 -0.26
N LEU A 19 -8.24 -1.48 -0.16
CA LEU A 19 -7.84 -2.44 -1.18
C LEU A 19 -8.78 -3.66 -1.29
N CYS A 20 -9.47 -4.03 -0.21
CA CYS A 20 -10.53 -5.05 -0.24
C CYS A 20 -11.66 -4.73 -1.22
N GLN A 21 -11.83 -3.46 -1.61
CA GLN A 21 -12.87 -3.05 -2.54
C GLN A 21 -12.46 -3.27 -4.01
N VAL A 22 -11.15 -3.41 -4.28
CA VAL A 22 -10.61 -3.59 -5.64
C VAL A 22 -10.09 -5.00 -5.88
N GLY A 23 -9.89 -5.80 -4.83
CA GLY A 23 -9.43 -7.16 -4.93
C GLY A 23 -9.30 -7.84 -3.58
N ASN A 24 -8.52 -8.92 -3.55
CA ASN A 24 -8.25 -9.69 -2.32
C ASN A 24 -6.83 -9.41 -1.82
N PRO A 25 -6.64 -8.44 -0.90
CA PRO A 25 -5.32 -8.14 -0.36
C PRO A 25 -4.84 -9.27 0.55
N GLY A 26 -3.53 -9.53 0.51
CA GLY A 26 -2.88 -10.48 1.39
C GLY A 26 -1.45 -10.07 1.69
N TYR A 27 -0.80 -10.80 2.57
CA TYR A 27 0.60 -10.61 2.92
C TYR A 27 1.47 -11.59 2.13
N ILE A 28 2.64 -11.13 1.65
CA ILE A 28 3.61 -11.99 0.93
C ILE A 28 5.00 -11.81 1.52
N LYS A 29 5.64 -12.96 1.80
CA LYS A 29 7.04 -13.08 2.16
C LYS A 29 7.73 -14.07 1.22
N LEU A 30 8.33 -13.58 0.14
CA LEU A 30 9.04 -14.37 -0.86
C LEU A 30 10.24 -13.57 -1.37
N ASP A 31 11.47 -13.95 -1.01
CA ASP A 31 12.72 -13.20 -1.29
C ASP A 31 12.67 -11.71 -0.91
N GLY A 32 11.83 -11.40 0.08
CA GLY A 32 11.49 -10.05 0.54
C GLY A 32 10.12 -10.07 1.23
N GLU A 33 9.84 -9.04 2.02
CA GLU A 33 8.57 -8.86 2.72
C GLU A 33 7.91 -7.56 2.27
N VAL A 34 6.64 -7.62 1.89
CA VAL A 34 5.81 -6.45 1.60
C VAL A 34 4.61 -6.43 2.52
N ASP A 35 4.23 -5.23 2.95
CA ASP A 35 3.13 -5.04 3.90
C ASP A 35 1.82 -5.55 3.30
N ILE A 36 1.55 -5.24 2.01
CA ILE A 36 0.30 -5.61 1.34
C ILE A 36 0.55 -6.02 -0.11
N ALA A 37 -0.10 -7.09 -0.57
CA ALA A 37 -0.06 -7.58 -1.94
C ALA A 37 -1.47 -7.82 -2.51
N LEU A 38 -1.68 -7.41 -3.76
CA LEU A 38 -2.80 -7.81 -4.60
C LEU A 38 -2.27 -8.75 -5.69
N ALA A 39 -2.03 -10.01 -5.32
CA ALA A 39 -1.35 -10.98 -6.17
C ALA A 39 -2.05 -11.19 -7.52
N GLY A 40 -3.39 -11.19 -7.54
CA GLY A 40 -4.19 -11.32 -8.78
C GLY A 40 -3.97 -10.18 -9.78
N LEU A 41 -3.48 -9.02 -9.33
CA LEU A 41 -3.18 -7.85 -10.15
C LEU A 41 -1.67 -7.62 -10.34
N GLY A 42 -0.82 -8.43 -9.71
CA GLY A 42 0.63 -8.25 -9.74
C GLY A 42 1.13 -6.97 -9.05
N LEU A 43 0.34 -6.42 -8.12
CA LEU A 43 0.62 -5.19 -7.38
C LEU A 43 1.01 -5.47 -5.93
N ALA A 44 1.88 -4.65 -5.37
CA ALA A 44 2.20 -4.65 -3.95
C ALA A 44 2.44 -3.24 -3.41
N PHE A 45 2.33 -3.08 -2.10
CA PHE A 45 2.36 -1.80 -1.40
C PHE A 45 3.21 -1.90 -0.13
N GLU A 46 4.07 -0.90 0.08
CA GLU A 46 4.78 -0.67 1.34
C GLU A 46 4.23 0.58 2.01
N VAL A 47 3.87 0.51 3.29
CA VAL A 47 3.27 1.62 4.05
C VAL A 47 4.30 2.20 5.01
N LYS A 48 4.71 3.46 4.78
CA LYS A 48 5.66 4.22 5.60
C LYS A 48 4.95 5.41 6.26
N TYR A 49 4.31 5.17 7.40
CA TYR A 49 3.50 6.18 8.08
C TYR A 49 4.28 7.14 9.00
N GLY A 50 5.45 6.72 9.51
CA GLY A 50 6.24 7.50 10.49
C GLY A 50 7.72 7.72 10.15
N ALA A 51 8.23 7.11 9.08
CA ALA A 51 9.61 7.28 8.62
C ALA A 51 9.62 7.91 7.24
N LYS A 52 10.70 8.65 6.91
CA LYS A 52 10.94 9.13 5.55
C LYS A 52 10.94 7.91 4.62
N ALA A 53 10.09 7.95 3.60
CA ALA A 53 10.03 6.87 2.63
C ALA A 53 11.33 6.90 1.80
N THR A 54 12.01 5.76 1.73
CA THR A 54 13.08 5.54 0.75
C THR A 54 12.47 4.77 -0.42
N LEU A 55 12.80 5.16 -1.64
CA LEU A 55 12.23 4.61 -2.85
C LEU A 55 12.68 3.15 -3.02
N THR A 56 11.75 2.19 -2.87
CA THR A 56 12.03 0.76 -3.06
C THR A 56 11.41 0.27 -4.37
N ARG A 57 12.04 0.56 -5.52
CA ARG A 57 11.62 -0.06 -6.78
C ARG A 57 12.23 -1.47 -6.86
N ARG A 58 11.49 -2.48 -6.41
CA ARG A 58 11.89 -3.90 -6.46
C ARG A 58 10.81 -4.77 -7.08
N VAL A 59 11.23 -5.88 -7.68
CA VAL A 59 10.35 -6.94 -8.16
C VAL A 59 10.37 -8.06 -7.12
N ILE A 60 9.20 -8.53 -6.71
CA ILE A 60 9.06 -9.61 -5.72
C ILE A 60 8.26 -10.75 -6.35
N GLY A 61 8.96 -11.78 -6.84
CA GLY A 61 8.34 -12.88 -7.57
C GLY A 61 7.52 -12.37 -8.78
N LYS A 62 6.20 -12.62 -8.76
CA LYS A 62 5.27 -12.16 -9.83
C LYS A 62 4.77 -10.72 -9.64
N LEU A 63 5.10 -10.08 -8.52
CA LEU A 63 4.72 -8.69 -8.23
C LEU A 63 5.68 -7.75 -8.96
N LYS A 64 5.25 -7.25 -10.11
CA LYS A 64 6.07 -6.43 -11.01
C LYS A 64 6.07 -4.95 -10.62
N LYS A 65 5.14 -4.53 -9.75
CA LYS A 65 4.99 -3.15 -9.31
C LYS A 65 4.80 -3.10 -7.79
N VAL A 66 5.79 -2.55 -7.10
CA VAL A 66 5.72 -2.22 -5.67
C VAL A 66 5.60 -0.70 -5.55
N TYR A 67 4.54 -0.23 -4.87
CA TYR A 67 4.30 1.19 -4.61
C TYR A 67 4.60 1.51 -3.15
N THR A 68 5.26 2.63 -2.89
CA THR A 68 5.46 3.10 -1.53
C THR A 68 4.38 4.13 -1.19
N LEU A 69 3.64 3.88 -0.11
CA LEU A 69 2.62 4.77 0.43
C LEU A 69 3.17 5.48 1.66
N SER A 70 3.07 6.81 1.71
CA SER A 70 3.57 7.60 2.85
C SER A 70 2.57 8.63 3.34
N LYS A 71 2.66 9.00 4.63
CA LYS A 71 1.96 10.18 5.16
C LYS A 71 2.76 11.46 5.01
N THR A 72 4.09 11.37 5.07
CA THR A 72 4.97 12.53 5.32
C THR A 72 5.84 12.89 4.12
N THR A 73 5.88 12.04 3.09
CA THR A 73 6.78 12.19 1.95
C THR A 73 5.97 12.26 0.65
N ILE A 74 6.26 13.26 -0.18
CA ILE A 74 5.85 13.35 -1.58
C ILE A 74 7.14 13.36 -2.39
N ASP A 75 7.39 12.31 -3.15
CA ASP A 75 8.61 12.14 -3.97
C ASP A 75 8.30 11.23 -5.17
N GLU A 76 9.22 11.13 -6.11
CA GLU A 76 9.10 10.20 -7.24
C GLU A 76 8.89 8.77 -6.71
N GLY A 77 7.84 8.08 -7.18
CA GLY A 77 7.52 6.72 -6.75
C GLY A 77 6.92 6.58 -5.34
N VAL A 78 6.67 7.68 -4.61
CA VAL A 78 5.97 7.68 -3.31
C VAL A 78 4.60 8.34 -3.44
N ILE A 79 3.55 7.59 -3.13
CA ILE A 79 2.17 8.07 -3.20
C ILE A 79 1.69 8.45 -1.79
N PRO A 80 1.16 9.67 -1.57
CA PRO A 80 0.58 10.03 -0.29
C PRO A 80 -0.63 9.16 0.05
N ILE A 81 -0.67 8.58 1.25
CA ILE A 81 -1.77 7.70 1.70
C ILE A 81 -3.13 8.37 1.51
N PRO A 82 -3.37 9.65 1.90
CA PRO A 82 -4.66 10.28 1.67
C PRO A 82 -5.04 10.37 0.19
N LEU A 83 -4.09 10.66 -0.71
CA LEU A 83 -4.34 10.73 -2.15
C LEU A 83 -4.60 9.35 -2.74
N PHE A 84 -3.84 8.34 -2.31
CA PHE A 84 -4.04 6.96 -2.70
C PHE A 84 -5.45 6.48 -2.33
N LEU A 85 -5.87 6.68 -1.08
CA LEU A 85 -7.19 6.28 -0.60
C LEU A 85 -8.31 7.02 -1.33
N ALA A 86 -8.14 8.33 -1.60
CA ALA A 86 -9.11 9.11 -2.36
C ALA A 86 -9.21 8.68 -3.85
N SER A 87 -8.12 8.15 -4.41
CA SER A 87 -8.05 7.73 -5.82
C SER A 87 -8.60 6.32 -6.05
N LEU A 88 -8.67 5.49 -5.02
CA LEU A 88 -9.40 4.22 -5.05
C LEU A 88 -10.90 4.53 -5.12
N LYS A 89 -11.41 4.74 -6.34
CA LYS A 89 -12.85 4.95 -6.58
C LYS A 89 -13.64 3.76 -6.04
N VAL A 90 -14.33 3.98 -4.93
CA VAL A 90 -15.31 3.06 -4.35
C VAL A 90 -16.41 2.83 -5.41
N GLY A 91 -16.38 1.67 -6.07
CA GLY A 91 -17.41 1.23 -7.02
C GLY A 91 -17.07 1.30 -8.52
N ALA A 92 -15.85 1.68 -8.92
CA ALA A 92 -15.47 1.61 -10.33
C ALA A 92 -14.92 0.20 -10.64
N LYS A 93 -15.57 -0.50 -11.58
CA LYS A 93 -15.14 -1.83 -12.08
C LYS A 93 -13.74 -1.87 -12.70
N GLU A 94 -13.10 -0.72 -12.88
CA GLU A 94 -11.76 -0.63 -13.47
C GLU A 94 -10.95 0.43 -12.72
N VAL A 95 -9.84 -0.02 -12.12
CA VAL A 95 -8.78 0.86 -11.62
C VAL A 95 -7.85 1.12 -12.80
N GLU A 96 -8.07 2.21 -13.53
CA GLU A 96 -7.02 2.76 -14.39
C GLU A 96 -6.07 3.59 -13.51
N LEU A 97 -4.88 3.06 -13.27
CA LEU A 97 -3.76 3.85 -12.78
C LEU A 97 -3.20 4.61 -13.98
N ALA A 98 -3.40 5.94 -13.99
CA ALA A 98 -2.85 6.86 -14.97
C ALA A 98 -1.31 6.85 -15.01
#